data_AF-A0A0S8BQL4-F1
#
_entry.id   AF-A0A0S8BQL4-F1
#
_cell.length_a   1.000
_cell.length_b   1.000
_cell.length_c   1.000
_cell.angle_alpha   90.00
_cell.angle_beta   90.00
_cell.angle_gamma   90.00
#
_symmetry.space_group_name_H-M   'P 1'
#
loop_
_entity.id
_entity.type
_entity.pdbx_description
1 polymer ?
#
loop_
_entity_poly.entity_id
_entity_poly.type
_entity_poly.pdbx_seq_one_letter_code
_entity_poly.pdbx_strand_id
1 'polypeptide(L)'
;MKRVHWVVVVAVVAGMSGVNVWAADKKAESDLRFGLSACQKVKKDMEKKKNAAIRQQENAFKSWQRDLAKFEDQVKKAKAKDASVTKSDTVFDRKTKQTLAQALKECEKLGAEMAQFRAALDKKVAGAKAEKDAKLAAEKKASEKLAAKEKAAFEEKEAKRKAKAAAERAEFEAGNAKRQAKDAAYSAINGYCSSFQGRRGSSGIDQDLKLYEQEKKKALSSFPDIAKEDMKIGLTTAPDATSVDTTKTVGEWFAYCDKVMPAHAKVVKKMEAQAQAKSDAENAARKAADQRIRNEQAAQFQALVAATSGDRKKVLESHGYSPWWPRSGDLKTAPIWKWRIAITHEPTRCETFQFEGDKLTKNFTQLGECP
;
A
#
# COMPACT_ATOMS: atom_id res chain seq x y z
N MET A 1 11.27 -9.57 93.70
CA MET A 1 11.26 -8.33 94.52
C MET A 1 10.16 -7.44 93.94
N LYS A 2 9.08 -7.00 94.58
CA LYS A 2 8.75 -6.72 95.99
C LYS A 2 7.38 -7.33 96.32
N ARG A 3 7.29 -8.04 97.44
CA ARG A 3 6.03 -8.49 98.06
C ARG A 3 5.47 -7.31 98.86
N VAL A 4 4.23 -6.91 98.63
CA VAL A 4 3.54 -5.93 99.47
C VAL A 4 2.55 -6.70 100.33
N HIS A 5 2.87 -6.79 101.63
CA HIS A 5 1.97 -7.26 102.68
C HIS A 5 0.88 -6.22 102.91
N TRP A 6 -0.38 -6.65 102.95
CA TRP A 6 -1.46 -5.86 103.53
C TRP A 6 -1.95 -6.57 104.79
N VAL A 7 -1.84 -5.83 105.89
CA VAL A 7 -2.23 -6.17 107.25
C VAL A 7 -3.76 -6.18 107.33
N VAL A 8 -4.30 -7.27 107.86
CA VAL A 8 -5.72 -7.43 108.18
C VAL A 8 -5.95 -6.85 109.57
N VAL A 9 -6.68 -5.74 109.67
CA VAL A 9 -7.25 -5.25 110.94
C VAL A 9 -8.71 -5.67 110.98
N VAL A 10 -9.02 -6.64 111.84
CA VAL A 10 -10.39 -7.04 112.19
C VAL A 10 -10.87 -6.13 113.31
N ALA A 11 -11.78 -5.21 112.97
CA ALA A 11 -12.58 -4.48 113.96
C ALA A 11 -14.02 -4.99 113.89
N VAL A 12 -14.40 -5.83 114.85
CA VAL A 12 -15.78 -6.25 115.07
C VAL A 12 -16.49 -5.14 115.83
N VAL A 13 -17.29 -4.33 115.13
CA VAL A 13 -18.28 -3.44 115.74
C VAL A 13 -19.65 -4.05 115.48
N ALA A 14 -20.16 -4.75 116.50
CA ALA A 14 -21.54 -5.22 116.55
C ALA A 14 -22.44 -4.04 116.92
N GLY A 15 -22.84 -3.26 115.91
CA GLY A 15 -23.92 -2.28 116.01
C GLY A 15 -25.22 -2.88 115.50
N MET A 16 -26.09 -3.35 116.40
CA MET A 16 -27.49 -3.66 116.11
C MET A 16 -28.25 -2.35 115.86
N SER A 17 -28.16 -1.82 114.63
CA SER A 17 -29.15 -0.87 114.12
C SER A 17 -30.31 -1.66 113.55
N GLY A 18 -31.48 -1.53 114.19
CA GLY A 18 -32.74 -2.11 113.74
C GLY A 18 -32.95 -1.85 112.25
N VAL A 19 -33.15 -2.94 111.51
CA VAL A 19 -33.50 -2.92 110.10
C VAL A 19 -34.90 -2.34 110.00
N ASN A 20 -35.01 -1.03 109.90
CA ASN A 20 -36.19 -0.43 109.30
C ASN A 20 -36.18 -0.91 107.84
N VAL A 21 -36.93 -1.96 107.58
CA VAL A 21 -37.28 -2.42 106.23
C VAL A 21 -38.17 -1.32 105.65
N TRP A 22 -37.55 -0.22 105.22
CA TRP A 22 -38.19 0.75 104.35
C TRP A 22 -38.51 0.00 103.07
N ALA A 23 -39.79 -0.34 102.90
CA ALA A 23 -40.27 -0.91 101.65
C ALA A 23 -39.91 0.07 100.54
N ALA A 24 -39.01 -0.34 99.65
CA ALA A 24 -38.59 0.48 98.54
C ALA A 24 -39.81 0.95 97.75
N ASP A 25 -39.75 2.17 97.21
CA ASP A 25 -40.86 2.72 96.43
C ASP A 25 -41.20 1.76 95.26
N LYS A 26 -42.43 1.24 95.24
CA LYS A 26 -42.87 0.24 94.25
C LYS A 26 -42.75 0.72 92.81
N LYS A 27 -42.83 2.04 92.57
CA LYS A 27 -42.68 2.64 91.25
C LYS A 27 -41.21 2.69 90.84
N ALA A 28 -40.31 3.02 91.78
CA ALA A 28 -38.86 2.92 91.57
C ALA A 28 -38.43 1.47 91.29
N GLU A 29 -38.99 0.49 92.00
CA GLU A 29 -38.72 -0.93 91.75
C GLU A 29 -39.23 -1.37 90.36
N SER A 30 -40.43 -0.91 89.96
CA SER A 30 -40.99 -1.20 88.65
C SER A 30 -40.15 -0.63 87.50
N ASP A 31 -39.70 0.62 87.61
CA ASP A 31 -38.82 1.25 86.61
C ASP A 31 -37.48 0.51 86.52
N LEU A 32 -36.90 0.12 87.66
CA LEU A 32 -35.66 -0.65 87.71
C LEU A 32 -35.83 -2.03 87.06
N ARG A 33 -36.94 -2.74 87.33
CA ARG A 33 -37.27 -4.02 86.70
C ARG A 33 -37.40 -3.87 85.17
N PHE A 34 -38.04 -2.80 84.70
CA PHE A 34 -38.17 -2.53 83.27
C PHE A 34 -36.80 -2.29 82.62
N GLY A 35 -35.95 -1.48 83.24
CA GLY A 35 -34.56 -1.28 82.79
C GLY A 35 -33.76 -2.57 82.72
N LEU A 36 -33.78 -3.38 83.78
CA LEU A 36 -33.06 -4.66 83.84
C LEU A 36 -33.56 -5.65 82.78
N SER A 37 -34.84 -5.64 82.44
CA SER A 37 -35.38 -6.47 81.34
C SER A 37 -34.79 -6.09 79.97
N ALA A 38 -34.59 -4.79 79.71
CA ALA A 38 -33.96 -4.30 78.49
C ALA A 38 -32.49 -4.73 78.43
N CYS A 39 -31.76 -4.63 79.54
CA CYS A 39 -30.38 -5.12 79.64
C CYS A 39 -30.27 -6.64 79.41
N GLN A 40 -31.13 -7.47 80.02
CA GLN A 40 -31.11 -8.92 79.80
C GLN A 40 -31.41 -9.29 78.34
N LYS A 41 -32.27 -8.53 77.66
CA LYS A 41 -32.52 -8.69 76.23
C LYS A 41 -31.26 -8.41 75.42
N VAL A 42 -30.54 -7.32 75.70
CA VAL A 42 -29.27 -6.99 75.04
C VAL A 42 -28.24 -8.11 75.22
N LYS A 43 -28.08 -8.62 76.46
CA LYS A 43 -27.15 -9.73 76.76
C LYS A 43 -27.45 -10.98 75.92
N LYS A 44 -28.72 -11.42 75.89
CA LYS A 44 -29.15 -12.59 75.10
C LYS A 44 -28.96 -12.37 73.59
N ASP A 45 -29.26 -11.18 73.10
CA ASP A 45 -29.09 -10.87 71.67
C ASP A 45 -27.61 -10.77 71.28
N MET A 46 -26.74 -10.24 72.15
CA MET A 46 -25.29 -10.24 71.97
C MET A 46 -24.74 -11.65 71.82
N GLU A 47 -25.11 -12.57 72.71
CA GLU A 47 -24.66 -13.97 72.64
C GLU A 47 -25.11 -14.66 71.35
N LYS A 48 -26.34 -14.41 70.90
CA LYS A 48 -26.87 -14.97 69.65
C LYS A 48 -26.18 -14.41 68.41
N LYS A 49 -25.85 -13.11 68.40
CA LYS A 49 -25.34 -12.42 67.20
C LYS A 49 -23.83 -12.26 67.17
N LYS A 50 -23.08 -12.71 68.19
CA LYS A 50 -21.61 -12.63 68.23
C LYS A 50 -20.89 -13.34 67.08
N ASN A 51 -21.57 -14.27 66.42
CA ASN A 51 -21.06 -15.03 65.26
C ASN A 51 -21.80 -14.70 63.94
N ALA A 52 -22.71 -13.73 63.95
CA ALA A 52 -23.44 -13.32 62.75
C ALA A 52 -22.53 -12.59 61.73
N ALA A 53 -23.03 -12.39 60.50
CA ALA A 53 -22.31 -11.61 59.49
C ALA A 53 -22.06 -10.17 59.97
N ILE A 54 -20.95 -9.56 59.56
CA ILE A 54 -20.51 -8.22 60.01
C ILE A 54 -21.65 -7.17 59.93
N ARG A 55 -22.38 -7.13 58.82
CA ARG A 55 -23.54 -6.22 58.64
C ARG A 55 -24.66 -6.47 59.66
N GLN A 56 -24.92 -7.73 60.00
CA GLN A 56 -25.92 -8.09 61.01
C GLN A 56 -25.46 -7.69 62.41
N GLN A 57 -24.15 -7.77 62.69
CA GLN A 57 -23.55 -7.32 63.94
C GLN A 57 -23.62 -5.79 64.10
N GLU A 58 -23.32 -5.03 63.04
CA GLU A 58 -23.45 -3.56 63.04
C GLU A 58 -24.88 -3.10 63.29
N ASN A 59 -25.85 -3.73 62.62
CA ASN A 59 -27.27 -3.40 62.81
C ASN A 59 -27.77 -3.77 64.21
N ALA A 60 -27.32 -4.90 64.75
CA ALA A 60 -27.67 -5.33 66.09
C ALA A 60 -27.06 -4.41 67.17
N PHE A 61 -25.80 -4.00 66.99
CA PHE A 61 -25.10 -3.10 67.90
C PHE A 61 -25.83 -1.76 68.07
N LYS A 62 -26.33 -1.17 66.98
CA LYS A 62 -27.16 0.05 67.04
C LYS A 62 -28.43 -0.15 67.87
N SER A 63 -29.05 -1.33 67.78
CA SER A 63 -30.22 -1.66 68.60
C SER A 63 -29.85 -1.80 70.08
N TRP A 64 -28.73 -2.47 70.37
CA TRP A 64 -28.23 -2.66 71.73
C TRP A 64 -27.87 -1.34 72.41
N GLN A 65 -27.26 -0.39 71.69
CA GLN A 65 -26.98 0.95 72.22
C GLN A 65 -28.26 1.68 72.66
N ARG A 66 -29.34 1.57 71.87
CA ARG A 66 -30.64 2.19 72.23
C ARG A 66 -31.26 1.53 73.46
N ASP A 67 -31.21 0.21 73.55
CA ASP A 67 -31.78 -0.52 74.69
C ASP A 67 -30.94 -0.32 75.97
N LEU A 68 -29.61 -0.16 75.85
CA LEU A 68 -28.73 0.20 76.98
C LEU A 68 -28.97 1.65 77.45
N ALA A 69 -29.14 2.60 76.53
CA ALA A 69 -29.48 3.98 76.88
C ALA A 69 -30.83 4.08 77.62
N LYS A 70 -31.82 3.27 77.21
CA LYS A 70 -33.10 3.15 77.94
C LYS A 70 -32.89 2.57 79.34
N PHE A 71 -32.03 1.56 79.49
CA PHE A 71 -31.68 1.03 80.80
C PHE A 71 -31.06 2.10 81.70
N GLU A 72 -30.06 2.84 81.22
CA GLU A 72 -29.40 3.90 81.99
C GLU A 72 -30.37 5.01 82.42
N ASP A 73 -31.27 5.42 81.53
CA ASP A 73 -32.33 6.40 81.83
C ASP A 73 -33.28 5.89 82.93
N GLN A 74 -33.67 4.62 82.87
CA GLN A 74 -34.56 4.01 83.86
C GLN A 74 -33.89 3.82 85.22
N VAL A 75 -32.60 3.47 85.25
CA VAL A 75 -31.82 3.42 86.49
C VAL A 75 -31.70 4.81 87.12
N LYS A 76 -31.49 5.87 86.32
CA LYS A 76 -31.48 7.25 86.82
C LYS A 76 -32.83 7.66 87.40
N LYS A 77 -33.93 7.35 86.70
CA LYS A 77 -35.30 7.62 87.19
C LYS A 77 -35.63 6.88 88.48
N ALA A 78 -35.23 5.60 88.58
CA ALA A 78 -35.41 4.80 89.78
C ALA A 78 -34.60 5.38 90.96
N LYS A 79 -33.31 5.70 90.76
CA LYS A 79 -32.44 6.31 91.78
C LYS A 79 -32.95 7.66 92.28
N ALA A 80 -33.55 8.47 91.40
CA ALA A 80 -34.11 9.76 91.76
C ALA A 80 -35.38 9.65 92.62
N LYS A 81 -36.14 8.55 92.48
CA LYS A 81 -37.32 8.26 93.30
C LYS A 81 -36.95 7.65 94.64
N ASP A 82 -36.05 6.67 94.62
CA ASP A 82 -35.59 5.98 95.81
C ASP A 82 -34.19 5.41 95.58
N ALA A 83 -33.19 5.97 96.25
CA ALA A 83 -31.81 5.51 96.11
C ALA A 83 -31.59 4.10 96.68
N SER A 84 -32.41 3.69 97.66
CA SER A 84 -32.29 2.41 98.35
C SER A 84 -32.66 1.22 97.45
N VAL A 85 -33.49 1.44 96.42
CA VAL A 85 -33.94 0.40 95.47
C VAL A 85 -32.78 -0.32 94.77
N THR A 86 -31.65 0.35 94.61
CA THR A 86 -30.44 -0.21 93.97
C THR A 86 -29.68 -1.20 94.85
N LYS A 87 -29.96 -1.19 96.16
CA LYS A 87 -29.42 -2.12 97.15
C LYS A 87 -30.45 -3.18 97.57
N SER A 88 -31.62 -3.21 96.95
CA SER A 88 -32.69 -4.11 97.34
C SER A 88 -32.35 -5.57 97.02
N ASP A 89 -32.58 -6.43 98.02
CA ASP A 89 -32.48 -7.89 97.89
C ASP A 89 -33.73 -8.53 97.31
N THR A 90 -34.72 -7.72 96.88
CA THR A 90 -35.90 -8.22 96.17
C THR A 90 -35.48 -9.05 94.96
N VAL A 91 -36.07 -10.25 94.87
CA VAL A 91 -35.84 -11.18 93.77
C VAL A 91 -36.36 -10.58 92.47
N PHE A 92 -35.45 -10.39 91.52
CA PHE A 92 -35.72 -9.89 90.17
C PHE A 92 -36.24 -11.02 89.28
N ASP A 93 -35.50 -12.14 89.25
CA ASP A 93 -35.86 -13.33 88.47
C ASP A 93 -36.00 -14.52 89.41
N ARG A 94 -37.22 -15.07 89.46
CA ARG A 94 -37.55 -16.22 90.31
C ARG A 94 -36.82 -17.50 89.89
N LYS A 95 -36.44 -17.64 88.61
CA LYS A 95 -35.78 -18.84 88.09
C LYS A 95 -34.31 -18.90 88.47
N THR A 96 -33.60 -17.77 88.35
CA THR A 96 -32.18 -17.67 88.69
C THR A 96 -31.93 -17.27 90.14
N LYS A 97 -32.99 -16.91 90.88
CA LYS A 97 -32.94 -16.32 92.23
C LYS A 97 -32.06 -15.06 92.30
N GLN A 98 -31.88 -14.37 91.17
CA GLN A 98 -31.03 -13.19 91.08
C GLN A 98 -31.74 -12.00 91.73
N THR A 99 -31.03 -11.28 92.61
CA THR A 99 -31.56 -10.04 93.22
C THR A 99 -31.43 -8.85 92.26
N LEU A 100 -32.19 -7.77 92.51
CA LEU A 100 -32.06 -6.52 91.73
C LEU A 100 -30.63 -5.98 91.75
N ALA A 101 -29.96 -6.01 92.91
CA ALA A 101 -28.58 -5.56 93.04
C ALA A 101 -27.59 -6.40 92.22
N GLN A 102 -27.78 -7.72 92.15
CA GLN A 102 -26.96 -8.61 91.32
C GLN A 102 -27.18 -8.35 89.82
N ALA A 103 -28.45 -8.20 89.40
CA ALA A 103 -28.80 -7.91 88.02
C ALA A 103 -28.25 -6.53 87.58
N LEU A 104 -28.29 -5.53 88.45
CA LEU A 104 -27.70 -4.21 88.19
C LEU A 104 -26.20 -4.29 87.92
N LYS A 105 -25.45 -5.02 88.78
CA LYS A 105 -24.00 -5.21 88.61
C LYS A 105 -23.65 -5.95 87.31
N GLU A 106 -24.47 -6.89 86.87
CA GLU A 106 -24.28 -7.55 85.56
C GLU A 106 -24.52 -6.58 84.40
N CYS A 107 -25.53 -5.72 84.51
CA CYS A 107 -25.82 -4.72 83.49
C CYS A 107 -24.76 -3.61 83.41
N GLU A 108 -24.13 -3.26 84.54
CA GLU A 108 -22.99 -2.34 84.57
C GLU A 108 -21.77 -2.92 83.81
N LYS A 109 -21.55 -4.24 83.87
CA LYS A 109 -20.50 -4.92 83.08
C LYS A 109 -20.80 -4.96 81.59
N LEU A 110 -22.07 -5.01 81.21
CA LEU A 110 -22.51 -5.08 79.82
C LEU A 110 -22.04 -3.88 78.99
N GLY A 111 -21.89 -2.70 79.60
CA GLY A 111 -21.32 -1.52 78.93
C GLY A 111 -19.88 -1.74 78.47
N ALA A 112 -19.04 -2.36 79.31
CA ALA A 112 -17.67 -2.70 78.95
C ALA A 112 -17.60 -3.80 77.88
N GLU A 113 -18.46 -4.82 77.98
CA GLU A 113 -18.57 -5.89 76.98
C GLU A 113 -19.02 -5.35 75.61
N MET A 114 -19.94 -4.40 75.58
CA MET A 114 -20.36 -3.68 74.37
C MET A 114 -19.20 -2.88 73.74
N ALA A 115 -18.41 -2.19 74.56
CA ALA A 115 -17.24 -1.46 74.07
C ALA A 115 -16.19 -2.40 73.45
N GLN A 116 -15.92 -3.54 74.10
CA GLN A 116 -15.02 -4.57 73.56
C GLN A 116 -15.57 -5.19 72.27
N PHE A 117 -16.88 -5.48 72.22
CA PHE A 117 -17.53 -5.98 71.02
C PHE A 117 -17.41 -5.00 69.86
N ARG A 118 -17.59 -3.69 70.12
CA ARG A 118 -17.44 -2.65 69.11
C ARG A 118 -16.02 -2.58 68.57
N ALA A 119 -15.02 -2.57 69.45
CA ALA A 119 -13.61 -2.58 69.03
C ALA A 119 -13.27 -3.81 68.18
N ALA A 120 -13.78 -4.99 68.55
CA ALA A 120 -13.61 -6.21 67.77
C ALA A 120 -14.32 -6.15 66.40
N LEU A 121 -15.53 -5.57 66.35
CA LEU A 121 -16.29 -5.38 65.12
C LEU A 121 -15.58 -4.40 64.18
N ASP A 122 -15.10 -3.26 64.70
CA ASP A 122 -14.36 -2.26 63.92
C ASP A 122 -13.08 -2.85 63.33
N LYS A 123 -12.37 -3.70 64.08
CA LYS A 123 -11.21 -4.46 63.58
C LYS A 123 -11.59 -5.41 62.44
N LYS A 124 -12.73 -6.13 62.55
CA LYS A 124 -13.23 -7.03 61.49
C LYS A 124 -13.66 -6.25 60.24
N VAL A 125 -14.33 -5.11 60.40
CA VAL A 125 -14.73 -4.22 59.29
C VAL A 125 -13.50 -3.68 58.57
N ALA A 126 -12.51 -3.19 59.31
CA ALA A 126 -11.25 -2.70 58.75
C ALA A 126 -10.50 -3.81 57.98
N GLY A 127 -10.42 -5.02 58.56
CA GLY A 127 -9.80 -6.17 57.90
C GLY A 127 -10.52 -6.57 56.62
N ALA A 128 -11.86 -6.67 56.63
CA ALA A 128 -12.65 -7.01 55.45
C ALA A 128 -12.54 -5.95 54.33
N LYS A 129 -12.44 -4.67 54.71
CA LYS A 129 -12.21 -3.58 53.75
C LYS A 129 -10.83 -3.68 53.13
N ALA A 130 -9.78 -3.86 53.92
CA ALA A 130 -8.42 -4.01 53.44
C ALA A 130 -8.26 -5.23 52.50
N GLU A 131 -8.90 -6.36 52.83
CA GLU A 131 -8.90 -7.55 51.98
C GLU A 131 -9.62 -7.30 50.64
N LYS A 132 -10.76 -6.60 50.67
CA LYS A 132 -11.48 -6.24 49.44
C LYS A 132 -10.65 -5.30 48.56
N ASP A 133 -10.03 -4.29 49.16
CA ASP A 133 -9.20 -3.32 48.44
C ASP A 133 -7.94 -4.00 47.86
N ALA A 134 -7.34 -4.95 48.59
CA ALA A 134 -6.22 -5.75 48.10
C ALA A 134 -6.61 -6.67 46.94
N LYS A 135 -7.78 -7.32 47.00
CA LYS A 135 -8.32 -8.14 45.89
C LYS A 135 -8.57 -7.29 44.64
N LEU A 136 -9.20 -6.14 44.79
CA LEU A 136 -9.48 -5.23 43.68
C LEU A 136 -8.19 -4.68 43.04
N ALA A 137 -7.17 -4.37 43.86
CA ALA A 137 -5.87 -3.95 43.37
C ALA A 137 -5.13 -5.08 42.63
N ALA A 138 -5.24 -6.32 43.09
CA ALA A 138 -4.68 -7.49 42.43
C ALA A 138 -5.37 -7.79 41.09
N GLU A 139 -6.70 -7.73 41.04
CA GLU A 139 -7.49 -7.87 39.80
C GLU A 139 -7.14 -6.79 38.78
N LYS A 140 -7.02 -5.52 39.22
CA LYS A 140 -6.61 -4.42 38.35
C LYS A 140 -5.20 -4.62 37.78
N LYS A 141 -4.24 -5.05 38.59
CA LYS A 141 -2.88 -5.36 38.10
C LYS A 141 -2.88 -6.55 37.13
N ALA A 142 -3.72 -7.55 37.35
CA ALA A 142 -3.85 -8.70 36.46
C ALA A 142 -4.45 -8.30 35.11
N SER A 143 -5.48 -7.46 35.10
CA SER A 143 -6.11 -6.98 33.86
C SER A 143 -5.19 -6.07 33.06
N GLU A 144 -4.45 -5.17 33.70
CA GLU A 144 -3.43 -4.33 33.04
C GLU A 144 -2.33 -5.18 32.38
N LYS A 145 -1.87 -6.23 33.07
CA LYS A 145 -0.87 -7.17 32.53
C LYS A 145 -1.42 -7.96 31.32
N LEU A 146 -2.70 -8.33 31.35
CA LEU A 146 -3.34 -9.03 30.22
C LEU A 146 -3.48 -8.10 29.01
N ALA A 147 -3.95 -6.87 29.21
CA ALA A 147 -4.06 -5.87 28.17
C ALA A 147 -2.70 -5.54 27.52
N ALA A 148 -1.64 -5.45 28.31
CA ALA A 148 -0.28 -5.25 27.80
C ALA A 148 0.20 -6.41 26.92
N LYS A 149 -0.12 -7.66 27.30
CA LYS A 149 0.21 -8.86 26.49
C LYS A 149 -0.56 -8.89 25.19
N GLU A 150 -1.85 -8.57 25.21
CA GLU A 150 -2.69 -8.52 24.01
C GLU A 150 -2.20 -7.45 23.02
N LYS A 151 -1.83 -6.27 23.53
CA LYS A 151 -1.25 -5.20 22.72
C LYS A 151 0.06 -5.64 22.04
N ALA A 152 0.98 -6.24 22.79
CA ALA A 152 2.23 -6.75 22.23
C ALA A 152 2.01 -7.84 21.17
N ALA A 153 1.07 -8.76 21.40
CA ALA A 153 0.72 -9.81 20.44
C ALA A 153 0.09 -9.25 19.15
N PHE A 154 -0.69 -8.16 19.27
CA PHE A 154 -1.25 -7.46 18.10
C PHE A 154 -0.16 -6.78 17.28
N GLU A 155 0.74 -6.05 17.91
CA GLU A 155 1.87 -5.37 17.24
C GLU A 155 2.79 -6.38 16.52
N GLU A 156 3.07 -7.53 17.14
CA GLU A 156 3.86 -8.60 16.50
C GLU A 156 3.15 -9.19 15.25
N LYS A 157 1.84 -9.43 15.34
CA LYS A 157 1.04 -9.90 14.19
C LYS A 157 1.02 -8.87 13.07
N GLU A 158 0.90 -7.59 13.37
CA GLU A 158 0.93 -6.52 12.37
C GLU A 158 2.29 -6.44 11.68
N ALA A 159 3.39 -6.52 12.44
CA ALA A 159 4.75 -6.55 11.89
C ALA A 159 4.95 -7.76 10.95
N LYS A 160 4.49 -8.95 11.33
CA LYS A 160 4.52 -10.15 10.49
C LYS A 160 3.71 -9.98 9.19
N ARG A 161 2.53 -9.36 9.26
CA ARG A 161 1.71 -9.07 8.06
C ARG A 161 2.40 -8.07 7.12
N LYS A 162 3.00 -7.01 7.66
CA LYS A 162 3.75 -6.03 6.86
C LYS A 162 4.98 -6.66 6.19
N ALA A 163 5.72 -7.49 6.91
CA ALA A 163 6.87 -8.21 6.36
C ALA A 163 6.45 -9.19 5.24
N LYS A 164 5.36 -9.95 5.43
CA LYS A 164 4.82 -10.84 4.41
C LYS A 164 4.36 -10.08 3.16
N ALA A 165 3.62 -8.98 3.32
CA ALA A 165 3.17 -8.17 2.19
C ALA A 165 4.33 -7.53 1.41
N ALA A 166 5.41 -7.11 2.11
CA ALA A 166 6.62 -6.60 1.47
C ALA A 166 7.34 -7.69 0.66
N ALA A 167 7.41 -8.92 1.18
CA ALA A 167 7.99 -10.06 0.46
C ALA A 167 7.17 -10.44 -0.79
N GLU A 168 5.85 -10.54 -0.67
CA GLU A 168 4.95 -10.83 -1.81
C GLU A 168 5.05 -9.75 -2.89
N ARG A 169 5.15 -8.48 -2.50
CA ARG A 169 5.34 -7.37 -3.44
C ARG A 169 6.69 -7.45 -4.15
N ALA A 170 7.77 -7.75 -3.42
CA ALA A 170 9.09 -7.92 -4.02
C ALA A 170 9.12 -9.09 -5.01
N GLU A 171 8.47 -10.20 -4.69
CA GLU A 171 8.33 -11.36 -5.59
C GLU A 171 7.52 -11.01 -6.84
N PHE A 172 6.42 -10.28 -6.69
CA PHE A 172 5.62 -9.80 -7.82
C PHE A 172 6.39 -8.84 -8.73
N GLU A 173 7.11 -7.87 -8.15
CA GLU A 173 7.94 -6.92 -8.89
C GLU A 173 9.08 -7.63 -9.65
N ALA A 174 9.74 -8.61 -9.01
CA ALA A 174 10.75 -9.45 -9.66
C ALA A 174 10.17 -10.30 -10.81
N GLY A 175 8.99 -10.90 -10.60
CA GLY A 175 8.28 -11.66 -11.64
C GLY A 175 7.87 -10.79 -12.83
N ASN A 176 7.40 -9.58 -12.58
CA ASN A 176 7.05 -8.62 -13.64
C ASN A 176 8.30 -8.15 -14.41
N ALA A 177 9.40 -7.84 -13.72
CA ALA A 177 10.66 -7.47 -14.34
C ALA A 177 11.19 -8.58 -15.26
N LYS A 178 11.12 -9.84 -14.82
CA LYS A 178 11.46 -11.02 -15.62
C LYS A 178 10.59 -11.13 -16.88
N ARG A 179 9.28 -10.95 -16.76
CA ARG A 179 8.35 -10.99 -17.90
C ARG A 179 8.64 -9.88 -18.91
N GLN A 180 8.81 -8.65 -18.45
CA GLN A 180 9.16 -7.51 -19.31
C GLN A 180 10.49 -7.75 -20.03
N ALA A 181 11.48 -8.32 -19.34
CA ALA A 181 12.75 -8.67 -19.95
C ALA A 181 12.62 -9.75 -21.03
N LYS A 182 11.76 -10.76 -20.82
CA LYS A 182 11.42 -11.76 -21.85
C LYS A 182 10.81 -11.13 -23.09
N ASP A 183 9.79 -10.28 -22.90
CA ASP A 183 9.08 -9.64 -24.01
C ASP A 183 10.01 -8.72 -24.81
N ALA A 184 10.87 -7.97 -24.13
CA ALA A 184 11.89 -7.12 -24.76
C ALA A 184 12.96 -7.95 -25.49
N ALA A 185 13.45 -9.04 -24.88
CA ALA A 185 14.41 -9.93 -25.52
C ALA A 185 13.81 -10.60 -26.76
N TYR A 186 12.56 -11.07 -26.69
CA TYR A 186 11.85 -11.64 -27.82
C TYR A 186 11.65 -10.62 -28.94
N SER A 187 11.27 -9.38 -28.61
CA SER A 187 11.10 -8.30 -29.59
C SER A 187 12.43 -7.95 -30.28
N ALA A 188 13.51 -7.84 -29.51
CA ALA A 188 14.86 -7.62 -30.03
C ALA A 188 15.27 -8.73 -31.01
N ILE A 189 15.19 -9.99 -30.57
CA ILE A 189 15.76 -11.09 -31.33
C ILE A 189 14.83 -11.54 -32.46
N ASN A 190 13.57 -11.86 -32.16
CA ASN A 190 12.63 -12.35 -33.16
C ASN A 190 12.05 -11.21 -34.02
N GLY A 191 11.70 -10.08 -33.40
CA GLY A 191 11.08 -8.96 -34.10
C GLY A 191 12.05 -8.23 -35.02
N TYR A 192 13.24 -7.88 -34.53
CA TYR A 192 14.20 -7.09 -35.30
C TYR A 192 15.30 -7.93 -35.94
N CYS A 193 15.97 -8.81 -35.21
CA CYS A 193 17.13 -9.53 -35.76
C CYS A 193 16.78 -10.61 -36.78
N SER A 194 15.77 -11.46 -36.53
CA SER A 194 15.36 -12.50 -37.48
C SER A 194 14.79 -11.92 -38.78
N SER A 195 13.96 -10.87 -38.69
CA SER A 195 13.37 -10.20 -39.84
C SER A 195 14.41 -9.43 -40.68
N PHE A 196 15.50 -8.98 -40.03
CA PHE A 196 16.58 -8.23 -40.67
C PHE A 196 17.23 -8.97 -41.83
N GLN A 197 17.38 -10.29 -41.72
CA GLN A 197 18.07 -11.12 -42.70
C GLN A 197 17.31 -11.24 -44.03
N GLY A 198 15.99 -11.09 -44.00
CA GLY A 198 15.15 -11.13 -45.21
C GLY A 198 15.13 -9.81 -46.00
N ARG A 199 15.63 -8.70 -45.45
CA ARG A 199 15.57 -7.39 -46.11
C ARG A 199 16.61 -7.28 -47.22
N ARG A 200 16.15 -6.88 -48.41
CA ARG A 200 16.99 -6.62 -49.60
C ARG A 200 17.27 -5.13 -49.86
N GLY A 201 16.56 -4.23 -49.19
CA GLY A 201 16.74 -2.77 -49.31
C GLY A 201 17.17 -2.13 -48.00
N SER A 202 17.84 -0.97 -48.07
CA SER A 202 18.35 -0.21 -46.93
C SER A 202 17.29 0.59 -46.20
N SER A 203 16.10 0.75 -46.81
CA SER A 203 15.00 1.47 -46.18
C SER A 203 14.61 0.81 -44.85
N GLY A 204 14.74 1.58 -43.77
CA GLY A 204 14.46 1.16 -42.39
C GLY A 204 15.55 0.34 -41.69
N ILE A 205 16.67 0.00 -42.35
CA ILE A 205 17.73 -0.82 -41.74
C ILE A 205 18.36 -0.15 -40.51
N ASP A 206 18.65 1.15 -40.58
CA ASP A 206 19.25 1.87 -39.46
C ASP A 206 18.26 2.04 -38.30
N GLN A 207 16.97 2.12 -38.60
CA GLN A 207 15.91 2.18 -37.59
C GLN A 207 15.76 0.83 -36.87
N ASP A 208 15.78 -0.28 -37.60
CA ASP A 208 15.70 -1.62 -37.02
C ASP A 208 16.91 -1.94 -36.13
N LEU A 209 18.12 -1.54 -36.53
CA LEU A 209 19.33 -1.64 -35.68
C LEU A 209 19.17 -0.87 -34.36
N LYS A 210 18.67 0.36 -34.45
CA LYS A 210 18.45 1.20 -33.27
C LYS A 210 17.39 0.61 -32.34
N LEU A 211 16.29 0.09 -32.88
CA LEU A 211 15.22 -0.54 -32.10
C LEU A 211 15.69 -1.84 -31.45
N TYR A 212 16.49 -2.63 -32.17
CA TYR A 212 17.17 -3.81 -31.62
C TYR A 212 18.03 -3.46 -30.39
N GLU A 213 18.91 -2.46 -30.51
CA GLU A 213 19.78 -2.03 -29.39
C GLU A 213 18.97 -1.54 -28.19
N GLN A 214 17.87 -0.81 -28.44
CA GLN A 214 16.98 -0.32 -27.39
C GLN A 214 16.28 -1.47 -26.64
N GLU A 215 15.67 -2.41 -27.35
CA GLU A 215 14.97 -3.54 -26.73
C GLU A 215 15.95 -4.52 -26.04
N LYS A 216 17.14 -4.74 -26.62
CA LYS A 216 18.21 -5.50 -25.97
C LYS A 216 18.64 -4.84 -24.65
N LYS A 217 18.89 -3.53 -24.66
CA LYS A 217 19.26 -2.78 -23.45
C LYS A 217 18.17 -2.88 -22.40
N LYS A 218 16.91 -2.70 -22.80
CA LYS A 218 15.73 -2.81 -21.91
C LYS A 218 15.63 -4.20 -21.28
N ALA A 219 15.80 -5.27 -22.06
CA ALA A 219 15.79 -6.63 -21.55
C ALA A 219 16.86 -6.85 -20.47
N LEU A 220 18.10 -6.45 -20.76
CA LEU A 220 19.25 -6.64 -19.86
C LEU A 220 19.19 -5.72 -18.64
N SER A 221 18.62 -4.53 -18.74
CA SER A 221 18.47 -3.61 -17.59
C SER A 221 17.35 -4.02 -16.64
N SER A 222 16.25 -4.60 -17.16
CA SER A 222 15.11 -5.00 -16.33
C SER A 222 15.37 -6.32 -15.59
N PHE A 223 16.06 -7.28 -16.21
CA PHE A 223 16.41 -8.54 -15.57
C PHE A 223 17.69 -9.11 -16.19
N PRO A 224 18.89 -8.83 -15.64
CA PRO A 224 20.17 -9.22 -16.24
C PRO A 224 20.33 -10.73 -16.46
N ASP A 225 19.74 -11.54 -15.57
CA ASP A 225 19.76 -13.00 -15.68
C ASP A 225 18.95 -13.54 -16.86
N ILE A 226 18.18 -12.69 -17.57
CA ILE A 226 17.49 -13.10 -18.80
C ILE A 226 18.46 -13.66 -19.84
N ALA A 227 19.72 -13.19 -19.84
CA ALA A 227 20.74 -13.66 -20.77
C ALA A 227 21.05 -15.16 -20.64
N LYS A 228 20.73 -15.77 -19.49
CA LYS A 228 20.92 -17.20 -19.20
C LYS A 228 19.71 -18.06 -19.56
N GLU A 229 18.57 -17.45 -19.89
CA GLU A 229 17.37 -18.20 -20.22
C GLU A 229 17.39 -18.67 -21.67
N ASP A 230 16.87 -19.88 -21.90
CA ASP A 230 16.70 -20.42 -23.23
C ASP A 230 15.56 -19.73 -23.98
N MET A 231 15.82 -19.40 -25.24
CA MET A 231 14.85 -18.85 -26.17
C MET A 231 14.90 -19.63 -27.48
N LYS A 232 13.73 -20.12 -27.89
CA LYS A 232 13.54 -20.82 -29.15
C LYS A 232 13.07 -19.83 -30.21
N ILE A 233 13.79 -19.77 -31.33
CA ILE A 233 13.49 -18.84 -32.44
C ILE A 233 13.55 -19.62 -33.75
N GLY A 234 12.58 -19.36 -34.62
CA GLY A 234 12.63 -19.82 -36.01
C GLY A 234 13.50 -18.87 -36.82
N LEU A 235 14.65 -19.37 -37.31
CA LEU A 235 15.47 -18.64 -38.26
C LEU A 235 15.17 -19.14 -39.67
N THR A 236 14.82 -18.22 -40.57
CA THR A 236 14.75 -18.51 -41.99
C THR A 236 16.14 -18.28 -42.59
N THR A 237 16.88 -19.36 -42.86
CA THR A 237 18.16 -19.26 -43.55
C THR A 237 17.94 -19.17 -45.07
N ALA A 238 18.47 -18.12 -45.71
CA ALA A 238 18.60 -18.08 -47.17
C ALA A 238 19.67 -19.09 -47.63
N PRO A 239 19.55 -19.75 -48.80
CA PRO A 239 18.63 -19.44 -49.92
C PRO A 239 17.33 -20.27 -49.95
N ASP A 240 17.16 -21.25 -49.08
CA ASP A 240 16.16 -22.31 -49.25
C ASP A 240 14.81 -22.01 -48.57
N ALA A 241 14.72 -20.87 -47.86
CA ALA A 241 13.56 -20.43 -47.09
C ALA A 241 13.05 -21.44 -46.03
N THR A 242 13.89 -22.41 -45.64
CA THR A 242 13.61 -23.33 -44.55
C THR A 242 13.77 -22.62 -43.21
N SER A 243 12.69 -22.60 -42.43
CA SER A 243 12.72 -22.14 -41.05
C SER A 243 13.26 -23.27 -40.18
N VAL A 244 14.42 -23.06 -39.56
CA VAL A 244 14.97 -23.98 -38.57
C VAL A 244 14.76 -23.38 -37.19
N ASP A 245 13.97 -24.08 -36.39
CA ASP A 245 13.79 -23.80 -34.98
C ASP A 245 15.10 -24.08 -34.23
N THR A 246 15.73 -23.03 -33.71
CA THR A 246 16.96 -23.15 -32.92
C THR A 246 16.71 -22.66 -31.50
N THR A 247 17.14 -23.45 -30.51
CA THR A 247 17.14 -23.03 -29.09
C THR A 247 18.55 -22.63 -28.70
N LYS A 248 18.69 -21.41 -28.18
CA LYS A 248 19.93 -20.87 -27.59
C LYS A 248 19.56 -20.03 -26.39
N THR A 249 20.54 -19.72 -25.54
CA THR A 249 20.33 -18.72 -24.51
C THR A 249 20.10 -17.34 -25.13
N VAL A 250 19.34 -16.47 -24.46
CA VAL A 250 19.13 -15.08 -24.90
C VAL A 250 20.46 -14.35 -25.11
N GLY A 251 21.47 -14.60 -24.26
CA GLY A 251 22.80 -14.03 -24.41
C GLY A 251 23.50 -14.45 -25.71
N GLU A 252 23.43 -15.73 -26.07
CA GLU A 252 23.96 -16.24 -27.34
C GLU A 252 23.23 -15.66 -28.55
N TRP A 253 21.90 -15.51 -28.45
CA TRP A 253 21.11 -14.84 -29.47
C TRP A 253 21.50 -13.39 -29.67
N PHE A 254 21.68 -12.64 -28.58
CA PHE A 254 22.16 -11.26 -28.68
C PHE A 254 23.55 -11.20 -29.33
N ALA A 255 24.49 -12.06 -28.92
CA ALA A 255 25.82 -12.11 -29.52
C ALA A 255 25.77 -12.45 -31.02
N TYR A 256 24.87 -13.35 -31.43
CA TYR A 256 24.62 -13.64 -32.84
C TYR A 256 24.14 -12.40 -33.59
N CYS A 257 23.09 -11.75 -33.08
CA CYS A 257 22.47 -10.57 -33.70
C CYS A 257 23.41 -9.37 -33.80
N ASP A 258 24.20 -9.11 -32.76
CA ASP A 258 25.25 -8.08 -32.74
C ASP A 258 26.27 -8.28 -33.87
N LYS A 259 26.53 -9.53 -34.26
CA LYS A 259 27.44 -9.86 -35.34
C LYS A 259 26.76 -9.74 -36.70
N VAL A 260 25.56 -10.31 -36.86
CA VAL A 260 24.92 -10.45 -38.18
C VAL A 260 24.28 -9.16 -38.68
N MET A 261 23.64 -8.36 -37.81
CA MET A 261 22.89 -7.19 -38.26
C MET A 261 23.81 -6.09 -38.82
N PRO A 262 24.92 -5.68 -38.15
CA PRO A 262 25.82 -4.68 -38.73
C PRO A 262 26.51 -5.15 -40.01
N ALA A 263 26.81 -6.45 -40.11
CA ALA A 263 27.39 -7.04 -41.31
C ALA A 263 26.41 -6.98 -42.50
N HIS A 264 25.16 -7.41 -42.29
CA HIS A 264 24.12 -7.40 -43.31
C HIS A 264 23.77 -5.96 -43.74
N ALA A 265 23.70 -5.02 -42.80
CA ALA A 265 23.48 -3.60 -43.10
C ALA A 265 24.53 -3.04 -44.08
N LYS A 266 25.81 -3.38 -43.88
CA LYS A 266 26.90 -2.97 -44.78
C LYS A 266 26.75 -3.60 -46.16
N VAL A 267 26.37 -4.87 -46.24
CA VAL A 267 26.15 -5.58 -47.51
C VAL A 267 25.00 -4.94 -48.29
N VAL A 268 23.84 -4.74 -47.66
CA VAL A 268 22.66 -4.14 -48.31
C VAL A 268 22.97 -2.73 -48.81
N LYS A 269 23.58 -1.88 -47.98
CA LYS A 269 23.98 -0.52 -48.40
C LYS A 269 24.96 -0.53 -49.57
N LYS A 270 25.92 -1.48 -49.58
CA LYS A 270 26.85 -1.64 -50.71
C LYS A 270 26.13 -2.11 -51.97
N MET A 271 25.21 -3.07 -51.85
CA MET A 271 24.43 -3.57 -52.98
C MET A 271 23.56 -2.47 -53.59
N GLU A 272 22.91 -1.65 -52.77
CA GLU A 272 22.13 -0.51 -53.25
C GLU A 272 23.00 0.57 -53.90
N ALA A 273 24.16 0.89 -53.32
CA ALA A 273 25.09 1.83 -53.94
C ALA A 273 25.58 1.31 -55.31
N GLN A 274 25.82 0.00 -55.45
CA GLN A 274 26.16 -0.63 -56.72
C GLN A 274 24.99 -0.63 -57.70
N ALA A 275 23.77 -0.89 -57.24
CA ALA A 275 22.57 -0.85 -58.08
C ALA A 275 22.28 0.57 -58.58
N GLN A 276 22.45 1.58 -57.71
CA GLN A 276 22.33 2.98 -58.06
C GLN A 276 23.42 3.40 -59.05
N ALA A 277 24.69 3.06 -58.80
CA ALA A 277 25.79 3.36 -59.72
C ALA A 277 25.60 2.69 -61.08
N LYS A 278 25.08 1.46 -61.12
CA LYS A 278 24.73 0.77 -62.37
C LYS A 278 23.60 1.49 -63.11
N SER A 279 22.52 1.87 -62.41
CA SER A 279 21.42 2.65 -62.97
C SER A 279 21.90 4.00 -63.52
N ASP A 280 22.74 4.72 -62.76
CA ASP A 280 23.32 5.99 -63.18
C ASP A 280 24.22 5.84 -64.41
N ALA A 281 25.03 4.79 -64.45
CA ALA A 281 25.89 4.46 -65.59
C ALA A 281 25.07 4.06 -66.83
N GLU A 282 24.01 3.26 -66.68
CA GLU A 282 23.09 2.90 -67.77
C GLU A 282 22.36 4.14 -68.31
N ASN A 283 21.89 5.02 -67.42
CA ASN A 283 21.26 6.29 -67.80
C ASN A 283 22.25 7.23 -68.51
N ALA A 284 23.49 7.31 -68.03
CA ALA A 284 24.55 8.11 -68.68
C ALA A 284 24.93 7.55 -70.05
N ALA A 285 25.06 6.22 -70.17
CA ALA A 285 25.34 5.53 -71.43
C ALA A 285 24.21 5.75 -72.45
N ARG A 286 22.94 5.66 -72.01
CA ARG A 286 21.77 5.96 -72.83
C ARG A 286 21.81 7.41 -73.33
N LYS A 287 22.03 8.38 -72.43
CA LYS A 287 22.17 9.80 -72.81
C LYS A 287 23.30 10.04 -73.81
N ALA A 288 24.44 9.36 -73.64
CA ALA A 288 25.59 9.48 -74.55
C ALA A 288 25.30 8.86 -75.93
N ALA A 289 24.61 7.72 -75.98
CA ALA A 289 24.17 7.09 -77.22
C ALA A 289 23.16 7.97 -77.97
N ASP A 290 22.15 8.49 -77.26
CA ASP A 290 21.17 9.42 -77.81
C ASP A 290 21.86 10.67 -78.39
N GLN A 291 22.88 11.23 -77.70
CA GLN A 291 23.66 12.36 -78.20
C GLN A 291 24.48 12.05 -79.45
N ARG A 292 25.02 10.83 -79.61
CA ARG A 292 25.72 10.43 -80.84
C ARG A 292 24.77 10.34 -82.02
N ILE A 293 23.62 9.69 -81.83
CA ILE A 293 22.55 9.61 -82.84
C ILE A 293 22.13 11.02 -83.25
N ARG A 294 21.97 11.94 -82.30
CA ARG A 294 21.68 13.36 -82.59
C ARG A 294 22.73 14.02 -83.48
N ASN A 295 24.01 13.83 -83.17
CA ASN A 295 25.10 14.45 -83.92
C ASN A 295 25.22 13.86 -85.34
N GLU A 296 25.03 12.55 -85.50
CA GLU A 296 25.05 11.87 -86.79
C GLU A 296 23.88 12.31 -87.68
N GLN A 297 22.66 12.36 -87.13
CA GLN A 297 21.47 12.84 -87.86
C GLN A 297 21.64 14.31 -88.28
N ALA A 298 22.17 15.17 -87.39
CA ALA A 298 22.44 16.56 -87.72
C ALA A 298 23.51 16.70 -88.82
N ALA A 299 24.57 15.90 -88.78
CA ALA A 299 25.62 15.90 -89.79
C ALA A 299 25.12 15.39 -91.17
N GLN A 300 24.33 14.31 -91.19
CA GLN A 300 23.69 13.80 -92.40
C GLN A 300 22.77 14.85 -93.03
N PHE A 301 21.96 15.52 -92.20
CA PHE A 301 21.09 16.59 -92.65
C PHE A 301 21.89 17.76 -93.23
N GLN A 302 22.93 18.23 -92.53
CA GLN A 302 23.79 19.32 -93.03
C GLN A 302 24.51 18.94 -94.34
N ALA A 303 25.00 17.71 -94.46
CA ALA A 303 25.65 17.21 -95.68
C ALA A 303 24.66 17.17 -96.86
N LEU A 304 23.41 16.73 -96.64
CA LEU A 304 22.35 16.73 -97.65
C LEU A 304 22.05 18.15 -98.15
N VAL A 305 21.94 19.12 -97.23
CA VAL A 305 21.71 20.54 -97.55
C VAL A 305 22.89 21.16 -98.30
N ALA A 306 24.13 20.78 -97.96
CA ALA A 306 25.33 21.31 -98.60
C ALA A 306 25.58 20.71 -100.00
N ALA A 307 25.31 19.42 -100.20
CA ALA A 307 25.51 18.71 -101.46
C ALA A 307 24.49 19.07 -102.55
N THR A 308 23.40 19.77 -102.20
CA THR A 308 22.38 20.16 -103.15
C THR A 308 22.68 21.51 -103.81
N SER A 309 22.93 21.46 -105.11
CA SER A 309 22.83 22.61 -106.03
C SER A 309 21.50 22.55 -106.80
N GLY A 310 20.57 23.45 -106.50
CA GLY A 310 19.22 23.48 -107.11
C GLY A 310 18.09 23.57 -106.07
N ASP A 311 16.87 23.19 -106.46
CA ASP A 311 15.65 23.23 -105.64
C ASP A 311 15.75 22.28 -104.43
N ARG A 312 16.38 22.78 -103.35
CA ARG A 312 16.66 22.06 -102.09
C ARG A 312 15.42 21.44 -101.46
N LYS A 313 14.24 22.01 -101.75
CA LYS A 313 12.94 21.48 -101.34
C LYS A 313 12.72 20.05 -101.81
N LYS A 314 12.91 19.83 -103.12
CA LYS A 314 12.60 18.56 -103.77
C LYS A 314 13.49 17.43 -103.25
N VAL A 315 14.73 17.76 -102.90
CA VAL A 315 15.69 16.80 -102.34
C VAL A 315 15.41 16.48 -100.88
N LEU A 316 15.06 17.48 -100.06
CA LEU A 316 14.66 17.23 -98.68
C LEU A 316 13.35 16.41 -98.61
N GLU A 317 12.38 16.71 -99.47
CA GLU A 317 11.13 15.93 -99.62
C GLU A 317 11.40 14.49 -100.10
N SER A 318 12.30 14.26 -101.07
CA SER A 318 12.61 12.90 -101.56
C SER A 318 13.30 12.01 -100.52
N HIS A 319 13.98 12.62 -99.55
CA HIS A 319 14.60 11.91 -98.42
C HIS A 319 13.69 11.86 -97.18
N GLY A 320 12.44 12.30 -97.27
CA GLY A 320 11.45 12.23 -96.19
C GLY A 320 11.53 13.35 -95.15
N TYR A 321 12.29 14.41 -95.40
CA TYR A 321 12.42 15.57 -94.52
C TYR A 321 11.45 16.69 -94.92
N SER A 322 10.20 16.60 -94.47
CA SER A 322 9.19 17.62 -94.73
C SER A 322 9.23 18.75 -93.68
N PRO A 323 9.14 20.03 -94.07
CA PRO A 323 9.06 21.13 -93.12
C PRO A 323 7.80 21.03 -92.28
N TRP A 324 7.92 21.39 -91.01
CA TRP A 324 6.77 21.46 -90.11
C TRP A 324 5.89 22.68 -90.42
N TRP A 325 6.48 23.75 -90.96
CA TRP A 325 5.75 24.93 -91.41
C TRP A 325 6.36 25.53 -92.69
N PRO A 326 5.54 25.97 -93.67
CA PRO A 326 4.07 25.94 -93.67
C PRO A 326 3.49 24.54 -93.92
N ARG A 327 2.39 24.19 -93.23
CA ARG A 327 1.78 22.83 -93.25
C ARG A 327 0.98 22.50 -94.52
N SER A 328 0.68 23.47 -95.37
CA SER A 328 -0.21 23.28 -96.53
C SER A 328 0.22 24.13 -97.71
N GLY A 329 0.39 23.49 -98.88
CA GLY A 329 0.26 24.06 -100.25
C GLY A 329 1.22 25.17 -100.69
N ASP A 330 1.52 26.13 -99.84
CA ASP A 330 2.25 27.38 -100.12
C ASP A 330 3.75 27.28 -99.83
N LEU A 331 4.30 26.08 -99.90
CA LEU A 331 5.74 25.85 -99.87
C LEU A 331 6.48 26.46 -101.07
N LYS A 332 5.80 27.13 -102.00
CA LYS A 332 6.44 27.84 -103.14
C LYS A 332 6.58 29.34 -102.89
N THR A 333 5.85 29.90 -101.92
CA THR A 333 5.75 31.37 -101.69
C THR A 333 6.24 31.78 -100.31
N ALA A 334 6.38 30.84 -99.37
CA ALA A 334 6.85 31.14 -98.01
C ALA A 334 8.37 31.43 -97.98
N PRO A 335 8.80 32.62 -97.51
CA PRO A 335 10.23 32.98 -97.43
C PRO A 335 10.95 32.31 -96.24
N ILE A 336 10.23 31.70 -95.30
CA ILE A 336 10.79 31.07 -94.11
C ILE A 336 10.17 29.71 -93.94
N TRP A 337 11.00 28.67 -93.88
CA TRP A 337 10.54 27.32 -93.60
C TRP A 337 11.10 26.87 -92.24
N LYS A 338 10.25 26.23 -91.46
CA LYS A 338 10.63 25.71 -90.14
C LYS A 338 10.56 24.19 -90.20
N TRP A 339 11.65 23.53 -89.87
CA TRP A 339 11.68 22.09 -89.69
C TRP A 339 11.60 21.79 -88.21
N ARG A 340 10.65 20.92 -87.89
CA ARG A 340 10.60 20.26 -86.60
C ARG A 340 11.38 18.98 -86.73
N ILE A 341 12.58 18.93 -86.18
CA ILE A 341 13.32 17.68 -86.08
C ILE A 341 12.87 17.04 -84.76
N ALA A 342 11.93 16.11 -84.88
CA ALA A 342 11.45 15.33 -83.75
C ALA A 342 12.48 14.24 -83.45
N ILE A 343 13.36 14.52 -82.48
CA ILE A 343 14.28 13.53 -81.93
C ILE A 343 13.50 12.77 -80.86
N THR A 344 13.38 11.46 -81.00
CA THR A 344 12.64 10.60 -80.07
C THR A 344 13.17 10.80 -78.64
N HIS A 345 12.28 11.21 -77.72
CA HIS A 345 12.50 11.36 -76.27
C HIS A 345 13.26 12.60 -75.74
N GLU A 346 13.38 13.69 -76.49
CA GLU A 346 13.93 14.98 -76.01
C GLU A 346 13.07 16.20 -76.43
N PRO A 347 13.27 17.40 -75.83
CA PRO A 347 12.57 18.61 -76.28
C PRO A 347 12.94 18.90 -77.74
N THR A 348 11.90 19.09 -78.54
CA THR A 348 11.94 19.42 -79.96
C THR A 348 13.08 20.42 -80.28
N ARG A 349 13.89 20.14 -81.30
CA ARG A 349 14.85 21.12 -81.86
C ARG A 349 14.25 21.74 -83.12
N CYS A 350 14.40 23.04 -83.23
CA CYS A 350 13.70 23.85 -84.20
C CYS A 350 14.71 24.57 -85.06
N GLU A 351 14.86 24.07 -86.27
CA GLU A 351 15.73 24.67 -87.25
C GLU A 351 14.88 25.46 -88.23
N THR A 352 15.12 26.78 -88.23
CA THR A 352 14.48 27.71 -89.14
C THR A 352 15.48 28.02 -90.24
N PHE A 353 15.08 27.78 -91.48
CA PHE A 353 15.86 28.18 -92.63
C PHE A 353 15.06 29.19 -93.42
N GLN A 354 15.68 30.32 -93.68
CA GLN A 354 15.09 31.40 -94.44
C GLN A 354 15.64 31.35 -95.86
N PHE A 355 14.75 31.34 -96.83
CA PHE A 355 15.07 31.29 -98.25
C PHE A 355 14.59 32.55 -98.96
N GLU A 356 15.32 32.92 -99.98
CA GLU A 356 14.92 33.95 -100.94
C GLU A 356 14.95 33.30 -102.33
N GLY A 357 13.76 32.97 -102.82
CA GLY A 357 13.62 32.04 -103.96
C GLY A 357 14.24 30.68 -103.64
N ASP A 358 15.13 30.21 -104.50
CA ASP A 358 15.81 28.91 -104.35
C ASP A 358 17.10 28.99 -103.49
N LYS A 359 17.46 30.17 -102.97
CA LYS A 359 18.71 30.39 -102.23
C LYS A 359 18.47 30.51 -100.73
N LEU A 360 19.21 29.73 -99.95
CA LEU A 360 19.23 29.82 -98.49
C LEU A 360 19.97 31.11 -98.08
N THR A 361 19.30 32.02 -97.38
CA THR A 361 19.89 33.28 -96.94
C THR A 361 20.34 33.24 -95.49
N LYS A 362 19.58 32.58 -94.60
CA LYS A 362 19.92 32.44 -93.18
C LYS A 362 19.47 31.10 -92.61
N ASN A 363 20.25 30.55 -91.68
CA ASN A 363 19.83 29.43 -90.85
C ASN A 363 19.90 29.82 -89.37
N PHE A 364 18.96 29.31 -88.59
CA PHE A 364 18.92 29.53 -87.16
C PHE A 364 18.39 28.31 -86.43
N THR A 365 19.02 27.98 -85.30
CA THR A 365 18.65 26.84 -84.48
C THR A 365 18.19 27.33 -83.10
N GLN A 366 17.01 26.91 -82.68
CA GLN A 366 16.53 27.05 -81.31
C GLN A 366 16.31 25.66 -80.67
N LEU A 367 16.66 25.56 -79.39
CA LEU A 367 16.34 24.41 -78.53
C LEU A 367 15.04 24.75 -77.77
N GLY A 368 13.99 23.94 -77.93
CA GLY A 368 12.67 24.19 -77.33
C GLY A 368 11.53 24.04 -78.34
N GLU A 369 10.27 24.21 -77.91
CA GLU A 369 9.11 24.13 -78.82
C GLU A 369 9.24 25.14 -79.97
N CYS A 370 9.11 24.72 -81.24
CA CYS A 370 9.23 25.70 -82.32
C CYS A 370 8.00 26.59 -82.30
N PRO A 371 8.18 27.91 -82.26
CA PRO A 371 7.08 28.85 -82.30
C PRO A 371 6.33 28.79 -83.64
#